data_AF-A0A6P7G4Q8-F1
#
_entry.id   AF-A0A6P7G4Q8-F1
#
_cell.length_a   1.000
_cell.length_b   1.000
_cell.length_c   1.000
_cell.angle_alpha   90.00
_cell.angle_beta   90.00
_cell.angle_gamma   90.00
#
_symmetry.space_group_name_H-M   'P 1'
#
loop_
_entity.id
_entity.type
_entity.pdbx_description
1 polymer ?
#
loop_
_entity_poly.entity_id
_entity_poly.type
_entity_poly.pdbx_seq_one_letter_code
_entity_poly.pdbx_strand_id
1 'polypeptide(L)'
;MYKAKEHAVTISAVLQKITKKKDKELCDISLSLWRVLKHLGFRYKKTNNRQVLCELSNVVSKRWHFLRKYVNNKTSDSPRQVVFLDETWIFAKGNMSKSSWQDGTTKCYSSNRSGNGKRYIILHAGNDEGFIPDASLIFSSTKNTGDYHGNMDANIFEEWFEENLLKKLKRP
;
A
#
# COMPACT_ATOMS: atom_id res chain seq x y z
N MET A 1 21.84 -7.11 9.49
CA MET A 1 21.43 -6.23 10.62
C MET A 1 21.14 -4.84 10.05
N TYR A 2 19.88 -4.47 9.81
CA TYR A 2 19.53 -3.30 8.99
C TYR A 2 19.49 -2.00 9.80
N LYS A 3 20.34 -1.02 9.46
CA LYS A 3 20.24 0.37 9.93
C LYS A 3 19.12 1.08 9.15
N ALA A 4 17.93 1.16 9.72
CA ALA A 4 16.91 2.12 9.31
C ALA A 4 17.20 3.48 9.96
N LYS A 5 18.08 4.29 9.37
CA LYS A 5 18.25 5.69 9.76
C LYS A 5 17.75 6.63 8.67
N GLU A 6 16.43 6.80 8.62
CA GLU A 6 15.81 8.07 8.25
C GLU A 6 14.59 8.27 9.15
N HIS A 7 14.89 8.91 10.27
CA HIS A 7 14.13 8.97 11.51
C HIS A 7 12.73 9.56 11.28
N ALA A 8 11.69 8.81 11.69
CA ALA A 8 10.43 9.42 12.04
C ALA A 8 10.70 10.54 13.07
N VAL A 9 10.03 11.68 12.93
CA VAL A 9 10.13 12.75 13.92
C VAL A 9 9.46 12.25 15.20
N THR A 10 10.25 11.84 16.19
CA THR A 10 9.81 11.41 17.52
C THR A 10 10.07 12.52 18.54
N ILE A 11 9.40 12.47 19.70
CA ILE A 11 9.68 13.41 20.81
C ILE A 11 11.16 13.36 21.17
N SER A 12 11.75 12.16 21.25
CA SER A 12 13.18 11.98 21.54
C SER A 12 14.09 12.66 20.51
N ALA A 13 13.75 12.58 19.22
CA ALA A 13 14.52 13.22 18.15
C ALA A 13 14.38 14.75 18.18
N VAL A 14 13.18 15.27 18.49
CA VAL A 14 12.93 16.71 18.66
C VAL A 14 13.67 17.24 19.88
N LEU A 15 13.55 16.55 21.02
CA LEU A 15 14.25 16.88 22.26
C LEU A 15 15.75 16.93 22.01
N GLN A 16 16.34 15.88 21.41
CA GLN A 16 17.77 15.85 21.09
C GLN A 16 18.22 17.02 20.20
N LYS A 17 17.41 17.47 19.24
CA LYS A 17 17.72 18.65 18.42
C LYS A 17 17.65 19.95 19.21
N ILE A 18 16.66 20.10 20.09
CA ILE A 18 16.50 21.27 20.97
C ILE A 18 17.67 21.36 21.95
N THR A 19 18.01 20.27 22.64
CA THR A 19 19.13 20.26 23.61
C THR A 19 20.49 20.48 22.93
N LYS A 20 20.68 20.01 21.69
CA LYS A 20 21.92 20.23 20.93
C LYS A 20 22.10 21.67 20.43
N LYS A 21 21.02 22.43 20.22
CA LYS A 21 21.08 23.79 19.68
C LYS A 21 21.51 24.86 20.71
N LYS A 22 21.78 24.46 21.96
CA LYS A 22 22.11 25.33 23.10
C LYS A 22 21.02 26.36 23.39
N ASP A 23 20.12 25.98 24.30
CA ASP A 23 19.66 26.86 25.37
C ASP A 23 19.67 26.01 26.65
N LYS A 24 20.51 26.40 27.62
CA LYS A 24 20.67 25.69 28.91
C LYS A 24 19.41 25.77 29.80
N GLU A 25 18.36 26.47 29.36
CA GLU A 25 17.12 26.67 30.12
C GLU A 25 16.05 25.61 29.88
N LEU A 26 16.17 24.84 28.80
CA LEU A 26 15.22 23.77 28.51
C LEU A 26 15.74 22.46 29.15
N CYS A 27 15.57 22.37 30.46
CA CYS A 27 15.82 21.14 31.23
C CYS A 27 14.93 19.97 30.74
N ASP A 28 15.19 18.78 31.26
CA ASP A 28 14.65 17.50 30.82
C ASP A 28 13.13 17.40 31.00
N ILE A 29 12.36 17.83 30.00
CA ILE A 29 10.90 17.88 30.09
C ILE A 29 10.23 17.12 28.94
N SER A 30 10.62 15.87 28.70
CA SER A 30 9.99 15.00 27.68
C SER A 30 8.44 14.98 27.76
N LEU A 31 7.88 15.03 28.97
CA LEU A 31 6.44 15.17 29.23
C LEU A 31 5.88 16.56 28.87
N SER A 32 6.62 17.67 29.08
CA SER A 32 6.13 18.99 28.65
C SER A 32 6.24 19.14 27.15
N LEU A 33 7.24 18.57 26.49
CA LEU A 33 7.31 18.65 25.02
C LEU A 33 6.12 17.93 24.39
N TRP A 34 5.70 16.78 24.92
CA TRP A 34 4.45 16.12 24.50
C TRP A 34 3.24 17.04 24.72
N ARG A 35 3.12 17.66 25.90
CA ARG A 35 2.03 18.59 26.24
C ARG A 35 2.03 19.85 25.36
N VAL A 36 3.19 20.42 25.09
CA VAL A 36 3.40 21.60 24.24
C VAL A 36 3.02 21.27 22.80
N LEU A 37 3.50 20.15 22.25
CA LEU A 37 3.11 19.70 20.90
C LEU A 37 1.60 19.52 20.80
N LYS A 38 0.96 18.91 21.81
CA LYS A 38 -0.49 18.78 21.87
C LYS A 38 -1.21 20.13 21.95
N HIS A 39 -0.71 21.05 22.76
CA HIS A 39 -1.25 22.41 22.91
C HIS A 39 -1.13 23.21 21.61
N LEU A 40 -0.03 23.05 20.86
CA LEU A 40 0.18 23.62 19.53
C LEU A 40 -0.65 22.92 18.43
N GLY A 41 -1.46 21.90 18.77
CA GLY A 41 -2.33 21.20 17.83
C GLY A 41 -1.72 19.97 17.15
N PHE A 42 -0.45 19.62 17.43
CA PHE A 42 0.18 18.44 16.85
C PHE A 42 -0.32 17.14 17.48
N ARG A 43 -0.49 16.11 16.65
CA ARG A 43 -0.85 14.75 17.06
C ARG A 43 0.09 13.72 16.42
N TYR A 44 0.56 12.77 17.21
CA TYR A 44 1.29 11.61 16.68
C TYR A 44 0.28 10.64 16.06
N LYS A 45 0.32 10.50 14.73
CA LYS A 45 -0.59 9.62 13.99
C LYS A 45 0.12 8.94 12.84
N LYS A 46 -0.46 7.83 12.38
CA LYS A 46 -0.02 7.16 11.16
C LYS A 46 -0.17 8.12 9.98
N THR A 47 0.88 8.29 9.20
CA THR A 47 0.83 9.09 7.97
C THR A 47 -0.15 8.44 7.01
N ASN A 48 -1.23 9.14 6.68
CA ASN A 48 -2.20 8.72 5.67
C ASN A 48 -2.37 9.85 4.67
N ASN A 49 -1.75 9.68 3.50
CA ASN A 49 -1.84 10.63 2.39
C ASN A 49 -2.92 10.19 1.38
N ARG A 50 -3.74 9.18 1.70
CA ARG A 50 -4.82 8.77 0.79
C ARG A 50 -5.86 9.87 0.78
N GLN A 51 -6.04 10.46 -0.39
CA GLN A 51 -7.19 11.32 -0.66
C GLN A 51 -8.44 10.45 -0.72
N VAL A 52 -9.53 10.93 -0.13
CA VAL A 52 -10.84 10.31 -0.29
C VAL A 52 -11.29 10.64 -1.71
N LEU A 53 -11.09 9.70 -2.62
CA LEU A 53 -11.60 9.82 -3.99
C LEU A 53 -13.06 9.39 -3.97
N CYS A 54 -13.95 10.27 -4.44
CA CYS A 54 -15.33 9.91 -4.71
C CYS A 54 -15.40 9.11 -6.02
N GLU A 55 -16.24 8.06 -6.05
CA GLU A 55 -16.49 7.33 -7.30
C GLU A 55 -17.11 8.28 -8.34
N LEU A 56 -16.58 8.27 -9.56
CA LEU A 56 -17.18 8.99 -10.69
C LEU A 56 -18.46 8.28 -11.14
N SER A 57 -19.47 9.01 -11.63
CA SER A 57 -20.77 8.45 -12.03
C SER A 57 -20.65 7.35 -13.10
N ASN A 58 -19.69 7.46 -14.01
CA ASN A 58 -19.39 6.44 -15.01
C ASN A 58 -18.81 5.16 -14.39
N VAL A 59 -17.96 5.28 -13.36
CA VAL A 59 -17.42 4.14 -12.60
C VAL A 59 -18.55 3.45 -11.83
N VAL A 60 -19.44 4.23 -11.20
CA VAL A 60 -20.65 3.70 -10.55
C VAL A 60 -21.47 2.89 -11.55
N SER A 61 -21.77 3.44 -12.73
CA SER A 61 -22.53 2.74 -13.78
C SER A 61 -21.88 1.43 -14.22
N LYS A 62 -20.55 1.41 -14.46
CA LYS A 62 -19.80 0.20 -14.79
C LYS A 62 -19.87 -0.85 -13.69
N ARG A 63 -19.74 -0.44 -12.43
CA ARG A 63 -19.87 -1.32 -11.27
C ARG A 63 -21.27 -1.93 -11.19
N TRP A 64 -22.32 -1.13 -11.39
CA TRP A 64 -23.69 -1.62 -11.45
C TRP A 64 -23.90 -2.66 -12.56
N HIS A 65 -23.36 -2.40 -13.75
CA HIS A 65 -23.44 -3.35 -14.86
C HIS A 65 -22.74 -4.68 -14.53
N PHE A 66 -21.51 -4.60 -13.99
CA PHE A 66 -20.78 -5.78 -13.55
C PHE A 66 -21.53 -6.57 -12.47
N LEU A 67 -22.05 -5.90 -11.44
CA LEU A 67 -22.77 -6.56 -10.34
C LEU A 67 -24.04 -7.25 -10.83
N ARG A 68 -24.81 -6.63 -11.75
CA ARG A 68 -25.98 -7.29 -12.35
C ARG A 68 -25.57 -8.54 -13.13
N LYS A 69 -24.50 -8.45 -13.95
CA LYS A 69 -23.98 -9.61 -14.71
C LYS A 69 -23.53 -10.72 -13.77
N TYR A 70 -22.85 -10.37 -12.68
CA TYR A 70 -22.39 -11.31 -11.66
C TYR A 70 -23.55 -12.01 -10.95
N VAL A 71 -24.58 -11.26 -10.53
CA VAL A 71 -25.79 -11.82 -9.91
C VAL A 71 -26.52 -12.73 -10.89
N ASN A 72 -26.73 -12.30 -12.14
CA ASN A 72 -27.38 -13.12 -13.16
C ASN A 72 -26.63 -14.44 -13.41
N ASN A 73 -25.30 -14.42 -13.42
CA ASN A 73 -24.49 -15.64 -13.53
C ASN A 73 -24.61 -16.53 -12.29
N LYS A 74 -24.79 -15.96 -11.09
CA LYS A 74 -24.99 -16.77 -9.87
C LYS A 74 -26.36 -17.43 -9.81
N THR A 75 -27.39 -16.84 -10.42
CA THR A 75 -28.77 -17.33 -10.39
C THR A 75 -29.18 -18.08 -11.65
N SER A 76 -28.28 -18.30 -12.61
CA SER A 76 -28.58 -19.05 -13.83
C SER A 76 -28.63 -20.55 -13.56
N ASP A 77 -29.35 -21.30 -14.40
CA ASP A 77 -29.44 -22.76 -14.31
C ASP A 77 -28.06 -23.45 -14.44
N SER A 78 -27.10 -22.77 -15.08
CA SER A 78 -25.71 -23.20 -15.25
C SER A 78 -24.75 -22.04 -14.89
N PRO A 79 -24.44 -21.84 -13.60
CA PRO A 79 -23.56 -20.76 -13.18
C PRO A 79 -22.12 -21.04 -13.59
N ARG A 80 -21.43 -20.04 -14.16
CA ARG A 80 -19.98 -20.14 -14.44
C ARG A 80 -19.20 -19.79 -13.17
N GLN A 81 -18.12 -20.52 -12.93
CA GLN A 81 -17.22 -20.19 -11.83
C GLN A 81 -16.55 -18.85 -12.11
N VAL A 82 -16.57 -17.95 -11.12
CA VAL A 82 -15.92 -16.65 -11.24
C VAL A 82 -14.56 -16.73 -10.60
N VAL A 83 -13.54 -16.41 -11.40
CA VAL A 83 -12.15 -16.33 -10.97
C VAL A 83 -11.77 -14.85 -10.91
N PHE A 84 -11.31 -14.42 -9.75
CA PHE A 84 -10.75 -13.10 -9.52
C PHE A 84 -9.25 -13.17 -9.64
N LEU A 85 -8.66 -12.15 -10.26
CA LEU A 85 -7.22 -11.97 -10.33
C LEU A 85 -6.88 -10.56 -9.89
N ASP A 86 -5.69 -10.39 -9.32
CA ASP A 86 -5.18 -9.07 -8.98
C ASP A 86 -3.65 -9.08 -8.99
N GLU A 87 -3.08 -7.90 -9.26
CA GLU A 87 -1.66 -7.63 -9.14
C GLU A 87 -1.42 -6.81 -7.88
N THR A 88 -0.51 -7.29 -7.03
CA THR A 88 -0.04 -6.54 -5.87
C THR A 88 1.47 -6.51 -5.79
N TRP A 89 2.00 -5.68 -4.91
CA TRP A 89 3.42 -5.61 -4.67
C TRP A 89 3.75 -5.37 -3.21
N ILE A 90 4.91 -5.88 -2.81
CA ILE A 90 5.49 -5.65 -1.49
C ILE A 90 6.91 -5.14 -1.65
N PHE A 91 7.32 -4.20 -0.79
CA PHE A 91 8.73 -3.84 -0.70
C PHE A 91 9.51 -4.98 -0.03
N ALA A 92 10.71 -5.27 -0.51
CA ALA A 92 11.62 -6.23 0.12
C ALA A 92 11.93 -5.88 1.59
N LYS A 93 11.86 -4.59 1.95
CA LYS A 93 12.03 -4.10 3.32
C LYS A 93 10.71 -3.93 4.10
N GLY A 94 9.59 -4.39 3.53
CA GLY A 94 8.26 -4.24 4.08
C GLY A 94 7.66 -2.83 3.94
N ASN A 95 6.35 -2.75 4.15
CA ASN A 95 5.61 -1.49 4.19
C ASN A 95 5.81 -0.80 5.54
N MET A 96 6.85 0.01 5.67
CA MET A 96 7.09 0.78 6.88
C MET A 96 6.12 1.96 6.97
N SER A 97 4.90 1.73 7.44
CA SER A 97 3.99 2.83 7.72
C SER A 97 4.59 3.73 8.81
N LYS A 98 5.01 4.93 8.42
CA LYS A 98 5.64 5.88 9.34
C LYS A 98 4.55 6.65 10.09
N SER A 99 4.55 6.52 11.41
CA SER A 99 3.84 7.45 12.30
C SER A 99 4.72 8.66 12.56
N SER A 100 4.14 9.85 12.54
CA SER A 100 4.83 11.12 12.76
C SER A 100 3.93 12.11 13.51
N TRP A 101 4.54 13.13 14.11
CA TRP A 101 3.82 14.28 14.64
C TRP A 101 3.30 15.15 13.49
N GLN A 102 1.99 15.42 13.47
CA GLN A 102 1.31 16.14 12.40
C GLN A 102 0.33 17.15 13.00
N ASP A 103 0.22 18.35 12.43
CA ASP A 103 -0.70 19.42 12.85
C ASP A 103 -2.07 19.37 12.14
N GLY A 104 -2.25 18.43 11.20
CA GLY A 104 -3.46 18.32 10.38
C GLY A 104 -3.38 19.05 9.04
N THR A 105 -2.32 19.81 8.78
CA THR A 105 -2.06 20.41 7.47
C THR A 105 -1.37 19.43 6.52
N THR A 106 -1.51 19.68 5.22
CA THR A 106 -0.85 18.87 4.19
C THR A 106 0.68 19.02 4.17
N LYS A 107 1.20 20.09 4.78
CA LYS A 107 2.64 20.40 4.84
C LYS A 107 3.40 19.51 5.82
N CYS A 108 2.74 19.00 6.87
CA CYS A 108 3.34 18.08 7.84
C CYS A 108 3.35 16.61 7.40
N TYR A 109 2.78 16.29 6.23
CA TYR A 109 2.94 14.96 5.66
C TYR A 109 4.39 14.80 5.17
N SER A 110 5.14 13.92 5.85
CA SER A 110 6.43 13.48 5.35
C SER A 110 6.24 12.92 3.94
N SER A 111 6.79 13.61 2.93
CA SER A 111 6.81 13.20 1.52
C SER A 111 7.57 11.89 1.30
N ASN A 112 8.31 11.41 2.30
CA ASN A 112 9.07 10.16 2.23
C ASN A 112 8.12 8.97 2.25
N ARG A 113 7.59 8.65 1.06
CA ARG A 113 6.92 7.41 0.73
C ARG A 113 7.82 6.28 1.22
N SER A 114 7.34 5.55 2.22
CA SER A 114 8.00 4.36 2.74
C SER A 114 8.06 3.32 1.64
N GLY A 115 9.20 3.26 0.95
CA GLY A 115 9.34 2.43 -0.23
C GLY A 115 10.70 2.48 -0.88
N ASN A 116 11.77 2.46 -0.08
CA ASN A 116 13.14 2.37 -0.62
C ASN A 116 13.56 0.90 -0.73
N GLY A 117 13.72 0.43 -1.97
CA GLY A 117 14.30 -0.88 -2.29
C GLY A 117 13.53 -1.67 -3.34
N LYS A 118 14.06 -2.85 -3.67
CA LYS A 118 13.45 -3.82 -4.58
C LYS A 118 12.00 -4.11 -4.16
N ARG A 119 11.10 -4.21 -5.13
CA ARG A 119 9.72 -4.68 -4.93
C ARG A 119 9.62 -6.13 -5.39
N TYR A 120 8.77 -6.91 -4.74
CA TYR A 120 8.27 -8.18 -5.26
C TYR A 120 6.86 -7.92 -5.79
N ILE A 121 6.67 -8.20 -7.06
CA ILE A 121 5.39 -8.15 -7.76
C ILE A 121 4.78 -9.54 -7.64
N ILE A 122 3.51 -9.59 -7.30
CA ILE A 122 2.74 -10.79 -7.05
C ILE A 122 1.48 -10.68 -7.89
N LEU A 123 1.34 -11.59 -8.85
CA LEU A 123 0.13 -11.79 -9.63
C LEU A 123 -0.44 -13.16 -9.28
N HIS A 124 -1.73 -13.20 -8.96
CA HIS A 124 -2.39 -14.45 -8.60
C HIS A 124 -3.88 -14.38 -8.95
N ALA A 125 -4.49 -15.55 -9.13
CA ALA A 125 -5.92 -15.72 -9.26
C ALA A 125 -6.53 -16.69 -8.23
N GLY A 126 -7.80 -16.49 -7.91
CA GLY A 126 -8.56 -17.33 -6.99
C GLY A 126 -10.06 -17.24 -7.22
N ASN A 127 -10.80 -18.18 -6.64
CA ASN A 127 -12.26 -18.24 -6.69
C ASN A 127 -12.81 -18.38 -5.25
N ASP A 128 -14.08 -18.74 -5.12
CA ASP A 128 -14.76 -18.97 -3.85
C ASP A 128 -14.25 -20.19 -3.07
N GLU A 129 -13.53 -21.11 -3.72
CA GLU A 129 -12.84 -22.26 -3.09
C GLU A 129 -11.40 -21.90 -2.62
N GLY A 130 -10.90 -20.72 -2.97
CA GLY A 130 -9.57 -20.23 -2.59
C GLY A 130 -8.66 -19.94 -3.78
N PHE A 131 -7.35 -19.94 -3.54
CA PHE A 131 -6.35 -19.69 -4.58
C PHE A 131 -6.22 -20.88 -5.53
N ILE A 132 -6.06 -20.60 -6.82
CA ILE A 132 -5.82 -21.64 -7.83
C ILE A 132 -4.39 -22.16 -7.67
N PRO A 133 -4.17 -23.46 -7.42
CA PRO A 133 -2.84 -24.02 -7.25
C PRO A 133 -1.95 -23.76 -8.47
N ASP A 134 -0.69 -23.41 -8.21
CA ASP A 134 0.35 -23.10 -9.21
C ASP A 134 0.06 -21.91 -10.14
N ALA A 135 -1.00 -21.13 -9.88
CA ALA A 135 -1.33 -19.95 -10.67
C ALA A 135 -0.60 -18.67 -10.20
N SER A 136 0.29 -18.76 -9.21
CA SER A 136 1.04 -17.60 -8.72
C SER A 136 2.21 -17.25 -9.63
N LEU A 137 2.35 -15.99 -10.01
CA LEU A 137 3.57 -15.44 -10.58
C LEU A 137 4.17 -14.42 -9.61
N ILE A 138 5.39 -14.68 -9.16
CA ILE A 138 6.12 -13.81 -8.24
C ILE A 138 7.50 -13.52 -8.80
N PHE A 139 7.80 -12.24 -9.00
CA PHE A 139 9.11 -11.82 -9.47
C PHE A 139 9.49 -10.47 -8.87
N SER A 140 10.78 -10.18 -8.90
CA SER A 140 11.30 -8.96 -8.31
C SER A 140 11.51 -7.88 -9.37
N SER A 141 11.17 -6.62 -9.04
CA SER A 141 11.44 -5.48 -9.90
C SER A 141 12.93 -5.40 -10.23
N THR A 142 13.27 -5.36 -11.52
CA THR A 142 14.67 -5.25 -12.00
C THR A 142 15.04 -3.80 -12.24
N LYS A 143 14.06 -2.95 -12.60
CA LYS A 143 14.25 -1.53 -12.87
C LYS A 143 14.00 -0.70 -11.60
N ASN A 144 14.95 0.19 -11.27
CA ASN A 144 14.81 1.25 -10.25
C ASN A 144 13.95 2.43 -10.76
N THR A 145 13.07 2.20 -11.73
CA THR A 145 12.12 3.21 -12.17
C THR A 145 11.02 3.30 -11.11
N GLY A 146 10.70 4.52 -10.68
CA GLY A 146 9.68 4.74 -9.63
C GLY A 146 8.33 4.10 -9.97
N ASP A 147 8.05 3.93 -11.26
CA ASP A 147 6.88 3.27 -11.85
C ASP A 147 7.05 1.75 -11.98
N TYR A 148 6.04 1.01 -11.50
CA TYR A 148 6.01 -0.46 -11.49
C TYR A 148 5.54 -1.06 -12.82
N HIS A 149 4.80 -0.29 -13.63
CA HIS A 149 4.31 -0.70 -14.95
C HIS A 149 5.43 -1.06 -15.95
N GLY A 150 6.70 -0.74 -15.63
CA GLY A 150 7.84 -1.15 -16.43
C GLY A 150 8.36 -2.58 -16.17
N ASN A 151 7.81 -3.28 -15.18
CA ASN A 151 8.19 -4.66 -14.82
C ASN A 151 7.07 -5.68 -15.07
N MET A 152 5.79 -5.30 -14.92
CA MET A 152 4.64 -6.11 -15.33
C MET A 152 4.08 -5.51 -16.62
N ASP A 153 4.28 -6.20 -17.75
CA ASP A 153 3.80 -5.77 -19.06
C ASP A 153 2.76 -6.76 -19.63
N ALA A 154 2.21 -6.41 -20.80
CA ALA A 154 1.18 -7.22 -21.46
C ALA A 154 1.68 -8.63 -21.79
N ASN A 155 2.93 -8.78 -22.23
CA ASN A 155 3.48 -10.08 -22.62
C ASN A 155 3.60 -11.00 -21.40
N ILE A 156 4.13 -10.49 -20.28
CA ILE A 156 4.23 -11.26 -19.02
C ILE A 156 2.83 -11.63 -18.52
N PHE A 157 1.85 -10.72 -18.65
CA PHE A 157 0.47 -11.00 -18.25
C PHE A 157 -0.18 -12.07 -19.12
N GLU A 158 -0.06 -11.97 -20.44
CA GLU A 158 -0.62 -12.93 -21.40
C GLU A 158 0.00 -14.32 -21.23
N GLU A 159 1.34 -14.40 -21.10
CA GLU A 159 2.03 -15.66 -20.83
C GLU A 159 1.54 -16.29 -19.53
N TRP A 160 1.45 -15.52 -18.43
CA TRP A 160 0.90 -16.01 -17.18
C TRP A 160 -0.56 -16.46 -17.32
N PHE A 161 -1.38 -15.69 -18.04
CA PHE A 161 -2.79 -15.98 -18.21
C PHE A 161 -2.99 -17.32 -18.93
N GLU A 162 -2.23 -17.57 -19.99
CA GLU A 162 -2.32 -18.81 -20.76
C GLU A 162 -1.67 -20.00 -20.05
N GLU A 163 -0.45 -19.82 -19.54
CA GLU A 163 0.38 -20.93 -19.05
C GLU A 163 0.08 -21.30 -17.59
N ASN A 164 -0.19 -20.31 -16.73
CA ASN A 164 -0.35 -20.51 -15.29
C ASN A 164 -1.81 -20.47 -14.84
N LEU A 165 -2.66 -19.67 -15.49
CA LEU A 165 -4.07 -19.57 -15.11
C LEU A 165 -4.96 -20.51 -15.92
N LEU A 166 -5.10 -20.30 -17.23
CA LEU A 166 -6.07 -21.03 -18.07
C LEU A 166 -5.87 -22.54 -18.01
N LYS A 167 -4.63 -23.03 -18.09
CA LYS A 167 -4.31 -24.46 -18.02
C LYS A 167 -4.62 -25.10 -16.66
N LYS A 168 -4.78 -24.30 -15.61
CA LYS A 168 -5.05 -24.78 -14.24
C LYS A 168 -6.53 -24.68 -13.85
N LEU A 169 -7.37 -24.09 -14.69
CA LEU A 169 -8.81 -24.04 -14.48
C LEU A 169 -9.42 -25.42 -14.77
N LYS A 170 -10.15 -25.96 -13.79
CA LYS A 170 -10.85 -27.25 -13.92
C LYS A 170 -12.07 -27.16 -14.86
N ARG A 171 -12.58 -25.95 -15.08
CA ARG A 171 -13.78 -25.66 -15.86
C ARG A 171 -13.50 -24.44 -16.75
N PRO A 172 -13.97 -24.44 -17.99
CA PRO A 172 -13.88 -23.28 -18.88
C PRO A 172 -14.73 -22.09 -18.40
#